data_AF-A0A1F3LDJ6-F1
#
_entry.id   AF-A0A1F3LDJ6-F1
#
_cell.length_a   1.000
_cell.length_b   1.000
_cell.length_c   1.000
_cell.angle_alpha   90.00
_cell.angle_beta   90.00
_cell.angle_gamma   90.00
#
_symmetry.space_group_name_H-M   'P 1'
#
loop_
_entity.id
_entity.type
_entity.pdbx_description
1 polymer ?
#
loop_
_entity_poly.entity_id
_entity_poly.type
_entity_poly.pdbx_seq_one_letter_code
_entity_poly.pdbx_strand_id
1 'polypeptide(L)'
;MLTLIIAGCSNNYYSEKDFQSVLKIDSHIHIGAGDGVFEDQAAADNFVLITLNVDHSDSANLRKQFNHAFRAAQNHPGRVFFGPSFLFDTAGWGTEDWSKRVITQLDKDISAGAITVKIWKNIGMTVRDSTGKFIMVNDPGLKPVFDFIRSKGLPVTGHLGEPRNCWLPLDQMTVSSDSSYFAENPQYHMFLHPEYPSYEDQINSRDNMLKQNPDLIFIGCHLGSLEWNVDSLALRLDRYPNMAVDMSARICHLQYQSSMDRKRVRDFIIKYQDRLLYGTDIGYSGSRNPEGFKKMIHDVWLDDWKYFATDSEMTSELFEGSFTGLKLPGEVVDKIYRENAVKWYKLPVNKELAFHNWAPSPPMLPLGRIGIRAERGQPRMSGFTKDEQYTLMTLFAIFRSPLMFGGNLPDNDEFTLSLITNKNVLKVNQQSTNNRQLFREDDLIAWTADDPQTGDKYVALFNASDLPEIEISVRFGQLGLTGTHTVTDLWTGKEAGTFTDVFSRSLNSHGAGLYKIH
;
A
#
# COMPACT_ATOMS: atom_id res chain seq x y z
N MET A 1 -28.57 39.53 -11.63
CA MET A 1 -27.42 39.21 -12.48
C MET A 1 -26.75 38.01 -11.84
N LEU A 2 -26.93 36.82 -12.42
CA LEU A 2 -26.42 35.56 -11.88
C LEU A 2 -24.96 35.43 -12.33
N THR A 3 -24.01 35.60 -11.42
CA THR A 3 -22.58 35.44 -11.74
C THR A 3 -22.26 33.96 -11.77
N LEU A 4 -22.16 33.42 -12.98
CA LEU A 4 -21.64 32.10 -13.27
C LEU A 4 -20.16 32.07 -12.84
N ILE A 5 -19.84 31.33 -11.78
CA ILE A 5 -18.44 31.01 -11.47
C ILE A 5 -18.06 29.87 -12.42
N ILE A 6 -17.38 30.21 -13.50
CA ILE A 6 -16.68 29.25 -14.35
C ILE A 6 -15.46 28.79 -13.53
N ALA A 7 -15.54 27.58 -12.97
CA ALA A 7 -14.36 26.91 -12.45
C ALA A 7 -13.44 26.59 -13.63
N GLY A 8 -12.42 27.42 -13.84
CA GLY A 8 -11.35 27.11 -14.77
C GLY A 8 -10.53 25.94 -14.22
N CYS A 9 -10.52 24.81 -14.94
CA CYS A 9 -9.57 23.73 -14.70
C CYS A 9 -8.15 24.28 -14.93
N SER A 10 -7.43 24.59 -13.85
CA SER A 10 -5.97 24.70 -13.93
C SER A 10 -5.42 23.29 -14.16
N ASN A 11 -5.20 22.92 -15.43
CA ASN A 11 -4.48 21.71 -15.79
C ASN A 11 -3.02 21.86 -15.32
N ASN A 12 -2.78 21.57 -14.06
CA ASN A 12 -1.44 21.57 -13.49
C ASN A 12 -0.73 20.30 -14.00
N TYR A 13 0.43 20.50 -14.63
CA TYR A 13 1.34 19.42 -14.99
C TYR A 13 2.38 19.29 -13.88
N TYR A 14 2.81 18.06 -13.61
CA TYR A 14 3.94 17.82 -12.71
C TYR A 14 5.27 18.04 -13.42
N SER A 15 6.31 18.22 -12.62
CA SER A 15 7.71 18.27 -13.01
C SER A 15 8.50 17.19 -12.29
N GLU A 16 9.78 17.02 -12.65
CA GLU A 16 10.68 16.11 -11.94
C GLU A 16 10.80 16.47 -10.44
N LYS A 17 10.74 17.76 -10.10
CA LYS A 17 10.87 18.25 -8.71
C LYS A 17 9.75 17.78 -7.79
N ASP A 18 8.60 17.45 -8.37
CA ASP A 18 7.43 17.01 -7.60
C ASP A 18 7.56 15.55 -7.15
N PHE A 19 8.48 14.78 -7.75
CA PHE A 19 8.69 13.35 -7.47
C PHE A 19 8.76 13.07 -5.97
N GLN A 20 9.59 13.79 -5.21
CA GLN A 20 9.77 13.52 -3.77
C GLN A 20 8.50 13.79 -2.96
N SER A 21 7.73 14.80 -3.35
CA SER A 21 6.61 15.33 -2.54
C SER A 21 5.30 14.59 -2.77
N VAL A 22 5.08 14.08 -3.99
CA VAL A 22 3.82 13.44 -4.37
C VAL A 22 3.76 12.05 -3.75
N LEU A 23 2.64 11.70 -3.10
CA LEU A 23 2.41 10.34 -2.65
C LEU A 23 2.10 9.45 -3.85
N LYS A 24 2.83 8.34 -3.95
CA LYS A 24 2.74 7.36 -5.02
C LYS A 24 2.49 5.97 -4.44
N ILE A 25 2.01 5.05 -5.26
CA ILE A 25 1.75 3.65 -4.92
C ILE A 25 2.40 2.80 -6.00
N ASP A 26 3.36 1.98 -5.61
CA ASP A 26 3.85 0.91 -6.45
C ASP A 26 2.94 -0.30 -6.22
N SER A 27 2.05 -0.54 -7.18
CA SER A 27 0.99 -1.53 -7.04
C SER A 27 1.43 -2.97 -7.25
N HIS A 28 2.72 -3.19 -7.54
CA HIS A 28 3.24 -4.51 -7.87
C HIS A 28 4.73 -4.61 -7.57
N ILE A 29 5.08 -5.13 -6.39
CA ILE A 29 6.45 -5.46 -5.99
C ILE A 29 6.50 -6.82 -5.28
N HIS A 30 7.70 -7.30 -4.96
CA HIS A 30 7.89 -8.55 -4.22
C HIS A 30 8.84 -8.38 -3.03
N ILE A 31 8.29 -8.35 -1.81
CA ILE A 31 9.07 -8.36 -0.57
C ILE A 31 9.40 -9.82 -0.20
N GLY A 32 10.67 -10.19 -0.37
CA GLY A 32 11.23 -11.50 -0.07
C GLY A 32 12.17 -11.54 1.15
N ALA A 33 12.43 -10.39 1.78
CA ALA A 33 13.23 -10.26 3.01
C ALA A 33 12.54 -9.33 4.02
N GLY A 34 12.89 -9.46 5.30
CA GLY A 34 12.31 -8.69 6.40
C GLY A 34 13.31 -7.76 7.09
N ASP A 35 14.27 -7.23 6.35
CA ASP A 35 15.32 -6.32 6.83
C ASP A 35 14.94 -4.82 6.67
N GLY A 36 13.78 -4.51 6.09
CA GLY A 36 13.24 -3.15 5.94
C GLY A 36 13.82 -2.34 4.77
N VAL A 37 14.75 -2.90 3.98
CA VAL A 37 15.50 -2.13 2.98
C VAL A 37 14.61 -1.55 1.88
N PHE A 38 13.61 -2.31 1.42
CA PHE A 38 12.68 -1.88 0.37
C PHE A 38 11.71 -0.83 0.94
N GLU A 39 11.18 -1.08 2.12
CA GLU A 39 10.25 -0.21 2.84
C GLU A 39 10.87 1.14 3.18
N ASP A 40 12.14 1.15 3.61
CA ASP A 40 12.90 2.37 3.89
C ASP A 40 13.01 3.26 2.65
N GLN A 41 13.39 2.69 1.51
CA GLN A 41 13.54 3.46 0.28
C GLN A 41 12.17 3.93 -0.25
N ALA A 42 11.15 3.10 -0.12
CA ALA A 42 9.78 3.51 -0.44
C ALA A 42 9.31 4.67 0.46
N ALA A 43 9.64 4.66 1.75
CA ALA A 43 9.33 5.77 2.63
C ALA A 43 10.08 7.05 2.21
N ALA A 44 11.36 6.93 1.86
CA ALA A 44 12.15 8.06 1.39
C ALA A 44 11.52 8.71 0.15
N ASP A 45 11.15 7.92 -0.86
CA ASP A 45 10.58 8.41 -2.13
C ASP A 45 9.06 8.60 -2.11
N ASN A 46 8.45 8.56 -0.93
CA ASN A 46 7.02 8.72 -0.70
C ASN A 46 6.14 7.73 -1.51
N PHE A 47 6.55 6.46 -1.54
CA PHE A 47 5.80 5.33 -2.06
C PHE A 47 5.10 4.50 -0.97
N VAL A 48 3.86 4.12 -1.26
CA VAL A 48 3.17 2.98 -0.66
C VAL A 48 3.45 1.75 -1.53
N LEU A 49 3.60 0.59 -0.92
CA LEU A 49 3.90 -0.66 -1.61
C LEU A 49 2.73 -1.63 -1.56
N ILE A 50 2.46 -2.31 -2.67
CA ILE A 50 1.61 -3.50 -2.73
C ILE A 50 2.47 -4.70 -3.12
N THR A 51 2.79 -5.54 -2.14
CA THR A 51 3.58 -6.74 -2.35
C THR A 51 2.70 -7.93 -2.74
N LEU A 52 3.03 -8.60 -3.85
CA LEU A 52 2.26 -9.74 -4.35
C LEU A 52 3.08 -11.02 -4.20
N ASN A 53 2.48 -12.10 -3.71
CA ASN A 53 3.16 -13.40 -3.66
C ASN A 53 3.04 -14.13 -5.00
N VAL A 54 4.00 -15.01 -5.29
CA VAL A 54 4.08 -15.77 -6.55
C VAL A 54 4.21 -17.27 -6.30
N ASP A 55 3.59 -18.08 -7.16
CA ASP A 55 3.59 -19.54 -7.03
C ASP A 55 4.69 -20.18 -7.91
N HIS A 56 5.88 -20.37 -7.33
CA HIS A 56 6.97 -21.13 -7.95
C HIS A 56 6.83 -22.66 -7.77
N SER A 57 5.63 -23.15 -7.49
CA SER A 57 5.35 -24.58 -7.20
C SER A 57 6.09 -25.11 -5.95
N ASP A 58 6.42 -24.21 -5.02
CA ASP A 58 7.03 -24.52 -3.73
C ASP A 58 6.18 -23.91 -2.61
N SER A 59 5.51 -24.77 -1.84
CA SER A 59 4.61 -24.37 -0.76
C SER A 59 5.34 -23.69 0.40
N ALA A 60 6.57 -24.12 0.70
CA ALA A 60 7.36 -23.54 1.77
C ALA A 60 7.84 -22.14 1.38
N ASN A 61 8.26 -21.97 0.13
CA ASN A 61 8.61 -20.66 -0.41
C ASN A 61 7.39 -19.72 -0.44
N LEU A 62 6.24 -20.18 -0.92
CA LEU A 62 5.02 -19.36 -0.97
C LEU A 62 4.61 -18.89 0.43
N ARG A 63 4.64 -19.78 1.44
CA ARG A 63 4.33 -19.39 2.82
C ARG A 63 5.37 -18.44 3.42
N LYS A 64 6.64 -18.61 3.07
CA LYS A 64 7.70 -17.67 3.47
C LYS A 64 7.43 -16.28 2.89
N GLN A 65 7.09 -16.18 1.60
CA GLN A 65 6.72 -14.91 0.96
C GLN A 65 5.52 -14.26 1.66
N PHE A 66 4.48 -15.04 1.97
CA PHE A 66 3.33 -14.54 2.75
C PHE A 66 3.77 -13.96 4.09
N ASN A 67 4.59 -14.69 4.85
CA ASN A 67 5.02 -14.25 6.17
C ASN A 67 5.84 -12.94 6.11
N HIS A 68 6.67 -12.76 5.08
CA HIS A 68 7.37 -11.49 4.85
C HIS A 68 6.40 -10.36 4.52
N ALA A 69 5.50 -10.58 3.56
CA ALA A 69 4.49 -9.61 3.17
C ALA A 69 3.58 -9.18 4.34
N PHE A 70 3.11 -10.14 5.13
CA PHE A 70 2.30 -9.90 6.31
C PHE A 70 3.04 -9.07 7.36
N ARG A 71 4.30 -9.43 7.68
CA ARG A 71 5.11 -8.67 8.65
C ARG A 71 5.40 -7.26 8.16
N ALA A 72 5.71 -7.08 6.88
CA ALA A 72 5.92 -5.76 6.30
C ALA A 72 4.66 -4.89 6.44
N ALA A 73 3.47 -5.43 6.15
CA ALA A 73 2.21 -4.73 6.33
C ALA A 73 1.91 -4.39 7.82
N GLN A 74 2.26 -5.27 8.76
CA GLN A 74 2.13 -5.01 10.19
C GLN A 74 3.08 -3.93 10.70
N ASN A 75 4.32 -3.94 10.21
CA ASN A 75 5.36 -2.99 10.63
C ASN A 75 5.17 -1.61 9.99
N HIS A 76 4.51 -1.55 8.83
CA HIS A 76 4.32 -0.34 8.04
C HIS A 76 2.83 -0.12 7.70
N PRO A 77 1.94 0.02 8.71
CA PRO A 77 0.51 0.15 8.48
C PRO A 77 0.20 1.36 7.58
N GLY A 78 -0.53 1.13 6.50
CA GLY A 78 -0.94 2.16 5.54
C GLY A 78 0.13 2.54 4.51
N ARG A 79 1.32 1.95 4.65
CA ARG A 79 2.44 2.12 3.72
C ARG A 79 2.77 0.82 2.98
N VAL A 80 2.40 -0.34 3.53
CA VAL A 80 2.54 -1.63 2.86
C VAL A 80 1.22 -2.40 2.93
N PHE A 81 0.78 -2.90 1.77
CA PHE A 81 -0.33 -3.82 1.62
C PHE A 81 0.12 -5.08 0.89
N PHE A 82 -0.66 -6.16 0.98
CA PHE A 82 -0.24 -7.44 0.39
C PHE A 82 -1.36 -8.23 -0.28
N GLY A 83 -0.96 -9.03 -1.27
CA GLY A 83 -1.80 -9.98 -1.98
C GLY A 83 -1.19 -11.38 -1.97
N PRO A 84 -1.79 -12.37 -1.26
CA PRO A 84 -1.35 -13.76 -1.30
C PRO A 84 -1.59 -14.39 -2.68
N SER A 85 -0.83 -15.44 -2.96
CA SER A 85 -1.16 -16.46 -3.96
C SER A 85 -1.43 -17.78 -3.24
N PHE A 86 -1.94 -18.77 -3.94
CA PHE A 86 -2.06 -20.14 -3.43
C PHE A 86 -1.23 -21.09 -4.28
N LEU A 87 -0.82 -22.21 -3.68
CA LEU A 87 -0.16 -23.31 -4.40
C LEU A 87 -1.20 -24.03 -5.26
N PHE A 88 -0.92 -24.18 -6.54
CA PHE A 88 -1.75 -25.02 -7.41
C PHE A 88 -1.40 -26.51 -7.25
N ASP A 89 -2.10 -27.18 -6.33
CA ASP A 89 -1.97 -28.63 -6.12
C ASP A 89 -2.61 -29.43 -7.28
N THR A 90 -1.80 -29.87 -8.25
CA THR A 90 -2.26 -30.66 -9.40
C THR A 90 -2.73 -32.07 -9.01
N ALA A 91 -2.24 -32.64 -7.90
CA ALA A 91 -2.64 -33.97 -7.46
C ALA A 91 -4.08 -34.00 -6.94
N GLY A 92 -4.53 -32.89 -6.33
CA GLY A 92 -5.91 -32.71 -5.88
C GLY A 92 -6.87 -32.25 -6.97
N TRP A 93 -6.39 -31.82 -8.13
CA TRP A 93 -7.19 -31.17 -9.16
C TRP A 93 -8.39 -32.02 -9.63
N GLY A 94 -9.53 -31.38 -9.85
CA GLY A 94 -10.78 -32.05 -10.25
C GLY A 94 -11.62 -32.59 -9.07
N THR A 95 -11.16 -32.43 -7.83
CA THR A 95 -11.92 -32.78 -6.62
C THR A 95 -12.53 -31.54 -5.96
N GLU A 96 -13.65 -31.71 -5.25
CA GLU A 96 -14.18 -30.62 -4.42
C GLU A 96 -13.19 -30.19 -3.33
N ASP A 97 -12.44 -31.15 -2.79
CA ASP A 97 -11.48 -30.92 -1.70
C ASP A 97 -10.34 -29.99 -2.12
N TRP A 98 -9.94 -29.99 -3.38
CA TRP A 98 -8.97 -29.02 -3.89
C TRP A 98 -9.43 -27.58 -3.67
N SER A 99 -10.64 -27.26 -4.14
CA SER A 99 -11.19 -25.91 -4.01
C SER A 99 -11.42 -25.53 -2.54
N LYS A 100 -11.88 -26.47 -1.70
CA LYS A 100 -12.05 -26.26 -0.26
C LYS A 100 -10.73 -25.94 0.44
N ARG A 101 -9.63 -26.63 0.11
CA ARG A 101 -8.30 -26.36 0.67
C ARG A 101 -7.80 -24.96 0.28
N VAL A 102 -7.88 -24.63 -1.01
CA VAL A 102 -7.49 -23.29 -1.51
C VAL A 102 -8.29 -22.20 -0.82
N ILE A 103 -9.63 -22.32 -0.80
CA ILE A 103 -10.52 -21.35 -0.16
C ILE A 103 -10.22 -21.23 1.34
N THR A 104 -9.98 -22.33 2.04
CA THR A 104 -9.67 -22.30 3.48
C THR A 104 -8.36 -21.55 3.77
N GLN A 105 -7.34 -21.71 2.91
CA GLN A 105 -6.09 -20.96 3.04
C GLN A 105 -6.32 -19.48 2.76
N LEU A 106 -6.98 -19.16 1.64
CA LEU A 106 -7.27 -17.78 1.26
C LEU A 106 -8.14 -17.06 2.29
N ASP A 107 -9.11 -17.73 2.91
CA ASP A 107 -9.95 -17.13 3.95
C ASP A 107 -9.13 -16.68 5.18
N LYS A 108 -8.13 -17.48 5.58
CA LYS A 108 -7.20 -17.11 6.66
C LYS A 108 -6.33 -15.93 6.26
N ASP A 109 -5.78 -15.95 5.05
CA ASP A 109 -4.88 -14.91 4.55
C ASP A 109 -5.62 -13.59 4.31
N ILE A 110 -6.87 -13.64 3.83
CA ILE A 110 -7.77 -12.48 3.70
C ILE A 110 -8.14 -11.93 5.07
N SER A 111 -8.46 -12.79 6.04
CA SER A 111 -8.75 -12.38 7.41
C SER A 111 -7.55 -11.71 8.10
N ALA A 112 -6.33 -11.96 7.61
CA ALA A 112 -5.11 -11.30 8.07
C ALA A 112 -4.85 -9.92 7.42
N GLY A 113 -5.72 -9.46 6.50
CA GLY A 113 -5.66 -8.13 5.90
C GLY A 113 -5.23 -8.10 4.42
N ALA A 114 -5.24 -9.23 3.71
CA ALA A 114 -4.95 -9.23 2.28
C ALA A 114 -5.98 -8.42 1.47
N ILE A 115 -5.50 -7.67 0.48
CA ILE A 115 -6.30 -6.73 -0.33
C ILE A 115 -6.63 -7.23 -1.74
N THR A 116 -6.09 -8.38 -2.13
CA THR A 116 -6.30 -9.03 -3.43
C THR A 116 -5.94 -10.52 -3.29
N VAL A 117 -6.20 -11.31 -4.32
CA VAL A 117 -5.57 -12.63 -4.48
C VAL A 117 -4.87 -12.67 -5.84
N LYS A 118 -3.57 -12.99 -5.81
CA LYS A 118 -2.78 -13.20 -7.02
C LYS A 118 -3.09 -14.57 -7.60
N ILE A 119 -3.39 -14.60 -8.89
CA ILE A 119 -3.35 -15.82 -9.70
C ILE A 119 -2.10 -15.74 -10.58
N TRP A 120 -1.26 -16.77 -10.48
CA TRP A 120 0.05 -16.79 -11.10
C TRP A 120 0.06 -17.51 -12.44
N LYS A 121 1.07 -17.18 -13.26
CA LYS A 121 1.20 -17.62 -14.66
C LYS A 121 1.46 -19.11 -14.83
N ASN A 122 1.73 -19.84 -13.75
CA ASN A 122 1.81 -21.30 -13.81
C ASN A 122 0.51 -21.90 -14.35
N ILE A 123 -0.65 -21.31 -14.04
CA ILE A 123 -1.93 -21.62 -14.69
C ILE A 123 -1.89 -21.18 -16.15
N GLY A 124 -2.05 -22.15 -17.05
CA GLY A 124 -1.91 -21.97 -18.49
C GLY A 124 -0.50 -22.15 -19.03
N MET A 125 0.54 -22.22 -18.19
CA MET A 125 1.92 -22.40 -18.68
C MET A 125 2.60 -23.68 -18.21
N THR A 126 2.36 -24.14 -16.98
CA THR A 126 3.08 -25.31 -16.43
C THR A 126 2.17 -26.33 -15.77
N VAL A 127 1.06 -25.90 -15.18
CA VAL A 127 0.14 -26.81 -14.51
C VAL A 127 -0.67 -27.62 -15.53
N ARG A 128 -0.75 -28.92 -15.28
CA ARG A 128 -1.45 -29.89 -16.12
C ARG A 128 -2.37 -30.74 -15.26
N ASP A 129 -3.47 -31.21 -15.85
CA ASP A 129 -4.34 -32.19 -15.24
C ASP A 129 -3.73 -33.60 -15.30
N SER A 130 -4.44 -34.59 -14.74
CA SER A 130 -3.99 -35.99 -14.71
C SER A 130 -3.88 -36.64 -16.10
N THR A 131 -4.43 -36.02 -17.14
CA THR A 131 -4.31 -36.45 -18.54
C THR A 131 -3.13 -35.79 -19.26
N GLY A 132 -2.43 -34.88 -18.61
CA GLY A 132 -1.32 -34.10 -19.17
C GLY A 132 -1.76 -32.85 -19.93
N LYS A 133 -3.05 -32.53 -19.95
CA LYS A 133 -3.59 -31.32 -20.59
C LYS A 133 -3.35 -30.11 -19.70
N PHE A 134 -2.94 -28.99 -20.30
CA PHE A 134 -2.81 -27.73 -19.57
C PHE A 134 -4.14 -27.29 -18.96
N ILE A 135 -4.09 -26.89 -17.69
CA ILE A 135 -5.24 -26.27 -17.04
C ILE A 135 -5.14 -24.77 -17.31
N MET A 136 -6.13 -24.24 -18.03
CA MET A 136 -6.20 -22.84 -18.42
C MET A 136 -7.01 -22.03 -17.38
N VAL A 137 -6.82 -20.72 -17.32
CA VAL A 137 -7.46 -19.88 -16.28
C VAL A 137 -9.00 -19.82 -16.39
N ASN A 138 -9.55 -20.11 -17.56
CA ASN A 138 -10.99 -20.24 -17.79
C ASN A 138 -11.55 -21.65 -17.55
N ASP A 139 -10.77 -22.55 -16.95
CA ASP A 139 -11.27 -23.87 -16.58
C ASP A 139 -12.37 -23.75 -15.50
N PRO A 140 -13.54 -24.42 -15.67
CA PRO A 140 -14.63 -24.37 -14.70
C PRO A 140 -14.24 -24.80 -13.28
N GLY A 141 -13.20 -25.62 -13.12
CA GLY A 141 -12.69 -26.04 -11.80
C GLY A 141 -12.16 -24.88 -10.95
N LEU A 142 -11.79 -23.75 -11.55
CA LEU A 142 -11.36 -22.54 -10.84
C LEU A 142 -12.53 -21.68 -10.35
N LYS A 143 -13.75 -21.91 -10.86
CA LYS A 143 -14.92 -21.09 -10.56
C LYS A 143 -15.20 -20.94 -9.05
N PRO A 144 -15.11 -22.00 -8.21
CA PRO A 144 -15.34 -21.83 -6.77
C PRO A 144 -14.37 -20.86 -6.10
N VAL A 145 -13.11 -20.81 -6.56
CA VAL A 145 -12.09 -19.89 -6.04
C VAL A 145 -12.43 -18.45 -6.46
N PHE A 146 -12.79 -18.22 -7.72
CA PHE A 146 -13.24 -16.92 -8.20
C PHE A 146 -14.51 -16.43 -7.48
N ASP A 147 -15.49 -17.31 -7.29
CA ASP A 147 -16.73 -17.01 -6.56
C ASP A 147 -16.43 -16.61 -5.12
N PHE A 148 -15.52 -17.33 -4.45
CA PHE A 148 -15.09 -17.02 -3.10
C PHE A 148 -14.43 -15.63 -3.02
N ILE A 149 -13.44 -15.33 -3.86
CA ILE A 149 -12.74 -14.04 -3.86
C ILE A 149 -13.73 -12.89 -4.10
N ARG A 150 -14.63 -13.07 -5.07
CA ARG A 150 -15.72 -12.13 -5.35
C ARG A 150 -16.66 -11.94 -4.17
N SER A 151 -16.99 -13.01 -3.43
CA SER A 151 -17.86 -12.93 -2.25
C SER A 151 -17.24 -12.09 -1.13
N LYS A 152 -15.91 -12.01 -1.07
CA LYS A 152 -15.17 -11.12 -0.15
C LYS A 152 -15.06 -9.69 -0.67
N GLY A 153 -15.56 -9.42 -1.87
CA GLY A 153 -15.49 -8.11 -2.51
C GLY A 153 -14.08 -7.70 -2.91
N LEU A 154 -13.15 -8.64 -3.04
CA LEU A 154 -11.75 -8.37 -3.39
C LEU A 154 -11.49 -8.52 -4.90
N PRO A 155 -10.51 -7.79 -5.45
CA PRO A 155 -10.04 -8.04 -6.81
C PRO A 155 -9.22 -9.34 -6.90
N VAL A 156 -9.11 -9.84 -8.13
CA VAL A 156 -8.11 -10.82 -8.54
C VAL A 156 -7.01 -10.10 -9.30
N THR A 157 -5.76 -10.29 -8.88
CA THR A 157 -4.59 -9.81 -9.61
C THR A 157 -4.01 -10.95 -10.43
N GLY A 158 -4.14 -10.91 -11.76
CA GLY A 158 -3.79 -12.04 -12.63
C GLY A 158 -2.56 -11.79 -13.48
N HIS A 159 -1.49 -12.56 -13.25
CA HIS A 159 -0.40 -12.72 -14.21
C HIS A 159 -0.71 -13.98 -15.03
N LEU A 160 -1.23 -13.80 -16.25
CA LEU A 160 -1.82 -14.89 -17.04
C LEU A 160 -1.15 -14.99 -18.41
N GLY A 161 0.17 -15.20 -18.39
CA GLY A 161 1.03 -15.30 -19.57
C GLY A 161 2.20 -14.33 -19.52
N GLU A 162 3.23 -14.65 -20.31
CA GLU A 162 4.44 -13.85 -20.53
C GLU A 162 4.22 -12.69 -21.51
N PRO A 163 5.19 -11.77 -21.71
CA PRO A 163 5.08 -10.81 -22.80
C PRO A 163 5.07 -11.54 -24.14
N ARG A 164 4.45 -10.94 -25.17
CA ARG A 164 4.34 -11.53 -26.52
C ARG A 164 5.71 -11.93 -27.09
N ASN A 165 6.76 -11.20 -26.74
CA ASN A 165 8.14 -11.52 -27.11
C ASN A 165 8.52 -12.96 -26.74
N CYS A 166 7.99 -13.55 -25.67
CA CYS A 166 8.22 -14.94 -25.28
C CYS A 166 7.87 -15.97 -26.38
N TRP A 167 6.98 -15.63 -27.32
CA TRP A 167 6.60 -16.47 -28.45
C TRP A 167 7.21 -16.04 -29.78
N LEU A 168 8.13 -15.08 -29.80
CA LEU A 168 8.80 -14.59 -31.01
C LEU A 168 10.24 -15.11 -31.11
N PRO A 169 10.78 -15.25 -32.33
CA PRO A 169 12.23 -15.35 -32.53
C PRO A 169 12.97 -14.19 -31.84
N LEU A 170 14.19 -14.43 -31.36
CA LEU A 170 15.01 -13.42 -30.64
C LEU A 170 15.19 -12.13 -31.45
N ASP A 171 15.40 -12.25 -32.77
CA ASP A 171 15.61 -11.13 -33.70
C ASP A 171 14.32 -10.35 -34.04
N GLN A 172 13.16 -10.83 -33.60
CA GLN A 172 11.85 -10.18 -33.78
C GLN A 172 11.30 -9.58 -32.48
N MET A 173 12.00 -9.74 -31.36
CA MET A 173 11.59 -9.17 -30.08
C MET A 173 11.82 -7.65 -30.06
N THR A 174 10.88 -6.92 -29.47
CA THR A 174 10.87 -5.45 -29.51
C THR A 174 11.76 -4.77 -28.47
N VAL A 175 12.16 -5.49 -27.42
CA VAL A 175 12.98 -4.96 -26.32
C VAL A 175 14.16 -5.93 -26.08
N SER A 176 15.37 -5.39 -26.01
CA SER A 176 16.63 -6.14 -25.86
C SER A 176 16.71 -6.87 -24.51
N SER A 177 16.02 -6.37 -23.49
CA SER A 177 15.90 -7.04 -22.19
C SER A 177 15.22 -8.40 -22.30
N ASP A 178 14.15 -8.49 -23.10
CA ASP A 178 13.43 -9.76 -23.31
C ASP A 178 14.29 -10.71 -24.13
N SER A 179 14.89 -10.25 -25.23
CA SER A 179 15.73 -11.12 -26.06
C SER A 179 16.95 -11.64 -25.29
N SER A 180 17.57 -10.81 -24.45
CA SER A 180 18.69 -11.25 -23.60
C SER A 180 18.24 -12.29 -22.59
N TYR A 181 17.13 -12.03 -21.88
CA TYR A 181 16.56 -12.96 -20.91
C TYR A 181 16.20 -14.31 -21.53
N PHE A 182 15.49 -14.33 -22.66
CA PHE A 182 15.06 -15.57 -23.30
C PHE A 182 16.20 -16.33 -23.99
N ALA A 183 17.24 -15.63 -24.45
CA ALA A 183 18.47 -16.26 -24.92
C ALA A 183 19.22 -16.99 -23.79
N GLU A 184 19.26 -16.39 -22.60
CA GLU A 184 19.90 -16.99 -21.41
C GLU A 184 19.02 -18.04 -20.71
N ASN A 185 17.71 -18.00 -20.94
CA ASN A 185 16.73 -18.89 -20.30
C ASN A 185 15.85 -19.59 -21.35
N PRO A 186 16.43 -20.45 -22.21
CA PRO A 186 15.70 -21.08 -23.32
C PRO A 186 14.51 -21.92 -22.85
N GLN A 187 14.54 -22.49 -21.64
CA GLN A 187 13.41 -23.22 -21.03
C GLN A 187 12.15 -22.38 -20.80
N TYR A 188 12.28 -21.05 -20.80
CA TYR A 188 11.17 -20.10 -20.67
C TYR A 188 10.86 -19.39 -22.00
N HIS A 189 11.58 -19.68 -23.09
CA HIS A 189 11.36 -19.09 -24.41
C HIS A 189 10.33 -19.92 -25.20
N MET A 190 9.05 -19.59 -25.07
CA MET A 190 7.95 -20.40 -25.62
C MET A 190 7.98 -20.57 -27.14
N PHE A 191 8.68 -19.70 -27.88
CA PHE A 191 8.97 -19.92 -29.31
C PHE A 191 9.65 -21.27 -29.58
N LEU A 192 10.51 -21.73 -28.66
CA LEU A 192 11.21 -23.02 -28.75
C LEU A 192 10.34 -24.21 -28.28
N HIS A 193 9.17 -23.94 -27.71
CA HIS A 193 8.30 -24.90 -27.05
C HIS A 193 6.87 -24.88 -27.63
N PRO A 194 6.68 -25.21 -28.92
CA PRO A 194 5.37 -25.19 -29.57
C PRO A 194 4.37 -26.21 -28.97
N GLU A 195 4.83 -27.12 -28.13
CA GLU A 195 4.00 -28.04 -27.34
C GLU A 195 3.30 -27.37 -26.14
N TYR A 196 3.66 -26.13 -25.81
CA TYR A 196 3.02 -25.30 -24.78
C TYR A 196 1.93 -24.41 -25.41
N PRO A 197 1.00 -23.85 -24.62
CA PRO A 197 -0.07 -23.02 -25.18
C PRO A 197 0.50 -21.77 -25.85
N SER A 198 -0.09 -21.41 -26.99
CA SER A 198 0.30 -20.23 -27.75
C SER A 198 0.00 -18.95 -26.97
N TYR A 199 0.58 -17.84 -27.41
CA TYR A 199 0.21 -16.50 -26.92
C TYR A 199 -1.31 -16.28 -27.03
N GLU A 200 -1.90 -16.63 -28.17
CA GLU A 200 -3.34 -16.53 -28.41
C GLU A 200 -4.15 -17.40 -27.44
N ASP A 201 -3.69 -18.60 -27.09
CA ASP A 201 -4.36 -19.45 -26.11
C ASP A 201 -4.42 -18.78 -24.73
N GLN A 202 -3.34 -18.13 -24.29
CA GLN A 202 -3.31 -17.39 -23.02
C GLN A 202 -4.30 -16.22 -23.04
N ILE A 203 -4.23 -15.39 -24.08
CA ILE A 203 -5.07 -14.20 -24.24
C ILE A 203 -6.56 -14.60 -24.34
N ASN A 204 -6.87 -15.60 -25.15
CA ASN A 204 -8.25 -16.09 -25.32
C ASN A 204 -8.77 -16.74 -24.03
N SER A 205 -7.93 -17.47 -23.30
CA SER A 205 -8.33 -18.06 -22.01
C SER A 205 -8.68 -16.97 -21.00
N ARG A 206 -7.83 -15.95 -20.80
CA ARG A 206 -8.15 -14.82 -19.91
C ARG A 206 -9.43 -14.12 -20.35
N ASP A 207 -9.56 -13.78 -21.63
CA ASP A 207 -10.72 -13.07 -22.15
C ASP A 207 -12.02 -13.90 -21.93
N ASN A 208 -11.95 -15.23 -22.08
CA ASN A 208 -13.07 -16.12 -21.75
C ASN A 208 -13.37 -16.17 -20.25
N MET A 209 -12.35 -16.18 -19.39
CA MET A 209 -12.52 -16.11 -17.94
C MET A 209 -13.25 -14.81 -17.54
N LEU A 210 -12.86 -13.66 -18.09
CA LEU A 210 -13.52 -12.38 -17.84
C LEU A 210 -14.97 -12.37 -18.34
N LYS A 211 -15.23 -12.96 -19.51
CA LYS A 211 -16.58 -13.12 -20.04
C LYS A 211 -17.47 -13.99 -19.16
N GLN A 212 -16.91 -15.06 -18.57
CA GLN A 212 -17.63 -15.96 -17.68
C GLN A 212 -17.86 -15.35 -16.28
N ASN A 213 -17.09 -14.32 -15.91
CA ASN A 213 -17.13 -13.68 -14.61
C ASN A 213 -17.26 -12.15 -14.75
N PRO A 214 -18.36 -11.62 -15.31
CA PRO A 214 -18.48 -10.20 -15.65
C PRO A 214 -18.41 -9.27 -14.42
N ASP A 215 -18.78 -9.76 -13.23
CA ASP A 215 -18.74 -9.00 -11.97
C ASP A 215 -17.40 -9.13 -11.22
N LEU A 216 -16.45 -9.92 -11.73
CA LEU A 216 -15.13 -10.06 -11.12
C LEU A 216 -14.33 -8.78 -11.36
N ILE A 217 -13.85 -8.18 -10.27
CA ILE A 217 -12.87 -7.10 -10.35
C ILE A 217 -11.52 -7.75 -10.65
N PHE A 218 -10.96 -7.45 -11.80
CA PHE A 218 -9.74 -8.04 -12.28
C PHE A 218 -8.68 -6.98 -12.54
N ILE A 219 -7.46 -7.22 -12.06
CA ILE A 219 -6.27 -6.40 -12.34
C ILE A 219 -5.29 -7.30 -13.09
N GLY A 220 -5.18 -7.08 -14.40
CA GLY A 220 -4.23 -7.81 -15.25
C GLY A 220 -2.82 -7.29 -15.03
N CYS A 221 -1.93 -8.15 -14.54
CA CYS A 221 -0.53 -7.78 -14.39
C CYS A 221 0.13 -7.55 -15.75
N HIS A 222 1.13 -6.68 -15.79
CA HIS A 222 2.01 -6.51 -16.94
C HIS A 222 1.22 -6.15 -18.20
N LEU A 223 0.33 -5.15 -18.10
CA LEU A 223 -0.59 -4.74 -19.17
C LEU A 223 -1.51 -5.88 -19.64
N GLY A 224 -1.74 -6.88 -18.79
CA GLY A 224 -2.47 -8.10 -19.14
C GLY A 224 -1.81 -8.87 -20.28
N SER A 225 -0.48 -8.88 -20.37
CA SER A 225 0.26 -9.52 -21.46
C SER A 225 -0.10 -8.96 -22.85
N LEU A 226 -0.58 -7.72 -22.93
CA LEU A 226 -0.91 -6.98 -24.15
C LEU A 226 0.04 -5.78 -24.35
N GLU A 227 1.21 -5.81 -23.71
CA GLU A 227 2.20 -4.73 -23.67
C GLU A 227 2.65 -4.26 -25.06
N TRP A 228 2.66 -5.15 -26.04
CA TRP A 228 3.21 -4.90 -27.37
C TRP A 228 2.35 -3.97 -28.23
N ASN A 229 1.08 -3.74 -27.87
CA ASN A 229 0.20 -2.87 -28.63
C ASN A 229 -0.95 -2.28 -27.79
N VAL A 230 -0.92 -0.96 -27.62
CA VAL A 230 -1.95 -0.21 -26.86
C VAL A 230 -3.36 -0.33 -27.44
N ASP A 231 -3.54 -0.54 -28.75
CA ASP A 231 -4.88 -0.70 -29.34
C ASP A 231 -5.49 -2.06 -29.00
N SER A 232 -4.67 -3.11 -28.98
CA SER A 232 -5.09 -4.45 -28.57
C SER A 232 -5.56 -4.46 -27.12
N LEU A 233 -4.84 -3.73 -26.25
CA LEU A 233 -5.24 -3.49 -24.86
C LEU A 233 -6.51 -2.64 -24.77
N ALA A 234 -6.62 -1.55 -25.54
CA ALA A 234 -7.82 -0.71 -25.58
C ALA A 234 -9.10 -1.52 -25.87
N LEU A 235 -9.04 -2.43 -26.83
CA LEU A 235 -10.17 -3.31 -27.17
C LEU A 235 -10.64 -4.17 -25.99
N ARG A 236 -9.73 -4.60 -25.10
CA ARG A 236 -10.08 -5.39 -23.90
C ARG A 236 -10.62 -4.51 -22.79
N LEU A 237 -10.02 -3.34 -22.56
CA LEU A 237 -10.49 -2.38 -21.57
C LEU A 237 -11.90 -1.86 -21.88
N ASP A 238 -12.23 -1.67 -23.17
CA ASP A 238 -13.57 -1.32 -23.65
C ASP A 238 -14.57 -2.48 -23.44
N ARG A 239 -14.14 -3.71 -23.69
CA ARG A 239 -15.01 -4.90 -23.63
C ARG A 239 -15.34 -5.34 -22.20
N TYR A 240 -14.38 -5.24 -21.28
CA TYR A 240 -14.50 -5.75 -19.92
C TYR A 240 -14.46 -4.59 -18.93
N PRO A 241 -15.59 -4.02 -18.46
CA PRO A 241 -15.60 -2.81 -17.64
C PRO A 241 -14.97 -2.99 -16.24
N ASN A 242 -14.85 -4.22 -15.74
CA ASN A 242 -14.25 -4.55 -14.45
C ASN A 242 -12.79 -5.01 -14.54
N MET A 243 -12.07 -4.66 -15.62
CA MET A 243 -10.65 -5.00 -15.84
C MET A 243 -9.71 -3.79 -15.76
N ALA A 244 -8.91 -3.62 -14.73
CA ALA A 244 -7.75 -2.74 -14.82
C ALA A 244 -6.50 -3.52 -15.23
N VAL A 245 -5.42 -2.81 -15.53
CA VAL A 245 -4.09 -3.40 -15.65
C VAL A 245 -3.06 -2.59 -14.88
N ASP A 246 -2.10 -3.28 -14.28
CA ASP A 246 -0.85 -2.62 -13.86
C ASP A 246 0.13 -2.57 -15.04
N MET A 247 1.09 -1.66 -14.98
CA MET A 247 2.11 -1.48 -16.04
C MET A 247 3.45 -2.13 -15.68
N SER A 248 3.47 -2.96 -14.62
CA SER A 248 4.71 -3.45 -14.02
C SER A 248 5.51 -4.32 -14.97
N ALA A 249 6.83 -4.22 -14.92
CA ALA A 249 7.79 -4.82 -15.86
C ALA A 249 7.58 -4.46 -17.35
N ARG A 250 6.61 -3.61 -17.73
CA ARG A 250 6.22 -3.38 -19.13
C ARG A 250 6.24 -1.92 -19.57
N ILE A 251 6.67 -1.00 -18.71
CA ILE A 251 6.81 0.41 -19.06
C ILE A 251 7.78 0.58 -20.24
N CYS A 252 8.84 -0.23 -20.34
CA CYS A 252 9.76 -0.21 -21.48
C CYS A 252 9.07 -0.48 -22.84
N HIS A 253 8.01 -1.31 -22.89
CA HIS A 253 7.25 -1.52 -24.12
C HIS A 253 6.36 -0.31 -24.49
N LEU A 254 5.89 0.44 -23.50
CA LEU A 254 5.20 1.71 -23.73
C LEU A 254 6.19 2.79 -24.21
N GLN A 255 7.39 2.82 -23.64
CA GLN A 255 8.47 3.71 -24.08
C GLN A 255 8.91 3.39 -25.51
N TYR A 256 9.06 2.11 -25.86
CA TYR A 256 9.32 1.67 -27.24
C TYR A 256 8.19 2.08 -28.19
N GLN A 257 6.93 1.90 -27.80
CA GLN A 257 5.81 2.42 -28.60
C GLN A 257 5.82 3.95 -28.72
N SER A 258 6.27 4.66 -27.69
CA SER A 258 6.36 6.13 -27.72
C SER A 258 7.50 6.64 -28.59
N SER A 259 8.60 5.90 -28.73
CA SER A 259 9.67 6.24 -29.68
C SER A 259 9.17 6.19 -31.13
N MET A 260 8.17 5.36 -31.42
CA MET A 260 7.52 5.24 -32.73
C MET A 260 6.34 6.20 -32.91
N ASP A 261 5.44 6.28 -31.93
CA ASP A 261 4.24 7.12 -31.97
C ASP A 261 3.81 7.55 -30.56
N ARG A 262 4.55 8.53 -30.01
CA ARG A 262 4.25 9.15 -28.71
C ARG A 262 2.81 9.63 -28.59
N LYS A 263 2.24 10.20 -29.65
CA LYS A 263 0.88 10.75 -29.58
C LYS A 263 -0.14 9.63 -29.34
N ARG A 264 -0.01 8.51 -30.03
CA ARG A 264 -0.90 7.35 -29.84
C ARG A 264 -0.84 6.79 -28.43
N VAL A 265 0.36 6.58 -27.88
CA VAL A 265 0.53 6.08 -26.50
C VAL A 265 -0.04 7.08 -25.49
N ARG A 266 0.26 8.37 -25.68
CA ARG A 266 -0.24 9.44 -24.83
C ARG A 266 -1.78 9.53 -24.84
N ASP A 267 -2.40 9.45 -26.01
CA ASP A 267 -3.86 9.51 -26.17
C ASP A 267 -4.52 8.27 -25.55
N PHE A 268 -3.91 7.09 -25.70
CA PHE A 268 -4.35 5.87 -25.03
C PHE A 268 -4.35 6.04 -23.51
N ILE A 269 -3.24 6.54 -22.93
CA ILE A 269 -3.13 6.70 -21.47
C ILE A 269 -4.16 7.72 -20.94
N ILE A 270 -4.40 8.84 -21.64
CA ILE A 270 -5.51 9.74 -21.25
C ILE A 270 -6.85 9.02 -21.29
N LYS A 271 -7.15 8.34 -22.41
CA LYS A 271 -8.47 7.74 -22.63
C LYS A 271 -8.79 6.68 -21.57
N TYR A 272 -7.79 5.88 -21.19
CA TYR A 272 -7.93 4.78 -20.23
C TYR A 272 -7.36 5.09 -18.84
N GLN A 273 -7.18 6.37 -18.51
CA GLN A 273 -6.52 6.84 -17.30
C GLN A 273 -7.08 6.25 -15.99
N ASP A 274 -8.35 5.81 -15.95
CA ASP A 274 -8.97 5.22 -14.75
C ASP A 274 -8.75 3.69 -14.62
N ARG A 275 -7.97 3.10 -15.54
CA ARG A 275 -7.77 1.64 -15.72
C ARG A 275 -6.30 1.20 -15.71
N LEU A 276 -5.38 2.13 -15.50
CA LEU A 276 -3.92 1.91 -15.55
C LEU A 276 -3.30 2.17 -14.18
N LEU A 277 -2.61 1.18 -13.62
CA LEU A 277 -1.94 1.30 -12.33
C LEU A 277 -0.43 1.30 -12.52
N TYR A 278 0.26 2.17 -11.80
CA TYR A 278 1.72 2.13 -11.71
C TYR A 278 2.20 0.91 -10.93
N GLY A 279 3.26 0.27 -11.38
CA GLY A 279 3.99 -0.72 -10.61
C GLY A 279 5.32 -1.07 -11.28
N THR A 280 6.25 -1.69 -10.56
CA THR A 280 7.60 -1.99 -11.09
C THR A 280 7.85 -3.47 -11.37
N ASP A 281 7.25 -4.37 -10.59
CA ASP A 281 7.53 -5.81 -10.52
C ASP A 281 8.89 -6.14 -9.88
N ILE A 282 9.49 -5.18 -9.16
CA ILE A 282 10.80 -5.38 -8.56
C ILE A 282 10.67 -6.21 -7.28
N GLY A 283 11.56 -7.20 -7.16
CA GLY A 283 11.68 -8.04 -5.97
C GLY A 283 12.94 -7.76 -5.17
N TYR A 284 12.82 -7.88 -3.84
CA TYR A 284 13.94 -7.79 -2.92
C TYR A 284 13.97 -8.99 -1.98
N SER A 285 14.97 -9.86 -2.11
CA SER A 285 15.12 -11.07 -1.30
C SER A 285 16.31 -11.02 -0.33
N GLY A 286 16.74 -9.80 0.04
CA GLY A 286 17.94 -9.56 0.82
C GLY A 286 19.17 -9.37 -0.08
N SER A 287 20.07 -8.46 0.29
CA SER A 287 21.26 -8.15 -0.50
C SER A 287 22.49 -7.94 0.39
N ARG A 288 23.67 -8.34 -0.11
CA ARG A 288 24.96 -7.91 0.47
C ARG A 288 25.28 -6.45 0.19
N ASN A 289 24.53 -5.82 -0.72
CA ASN A 289 24.62 -4.41 -1.07
C ASN A 289 23.23 -3.74 -1.00
N PRO A 290 22.70 -3.46 0.21
CA PRO A 290 21.41 -2.78 0.38
C PRO A 290 21.35 -1.41 -0.29
N GLU A 291 22.41 -0.60 -0.16
CA GLU A 291 22.47 0.74 -0.75
C GLU A 291 22.42 0.70 -2.29
N GLY A 292 23.04 -0.31 -2.91
CA GLY A 292 22.91 -0.54 -4.35
C GLY A 292 21.48 -0.85 -4.77
N PHE A 293 20.74 -1.63 -3.99
CA PHE A 293 19.32 -1.87 -4.24
C PHE A 293 18.50 -0.58 -4.08
N LYS A 294 18.71 0.16 -2.98
CA LYS A 294 18.03 1.44 -2.71
C LYS A 294 18.24 2.45 -3.85
N LYS A 295 19.48 2.57 -4.34
CA LYS A 295 19.78 3.41 -5.50
C LYS A 295 19.05 2.92 -6.76
N MET A 296 19.11 1.62 -7.05
CA MET A 296 18.48 1.05 -8.24
C MET A 296 16.97 1.30 -8.27
N ILE A 297 16.26 1.03 -7.17
CA ILE A 297 14.81 1.23 -7.14
C ILE A 297 14.42 2.71 -7.21
N HIS A 298 15.20 3.60 -6.57
CA HIS A 298 15.02 5.05 -6.69
C HIS A 298 15.14 5.51 -8.14
N ASP A 299 16.20 5.07 -8.83
CA ASP A 299 16.45 5.45 -10.22
C ASP A 299 15.31 4.96 -11.13
N VAL A 300 14.84 3.72 -10.95
CA VAL A 300 13.69 3.17 -11.69
C VAL A 300 12.42 4.01 -11.47
N TRP A 301 12.08 4.30 -10.21
CA TRP A 301 10.89 5.11 -9.90
C TRP A 301 10.99 6.52 -10.47
N LEU A 302 12.17 7.14 -10.42
CA LEU A 302 12.40 8.49 -10.95
C LEU A 302 12.34 8.53 -12.48
N ASP A 303 12.91 7.53 -13.16
CA ASP A 303 12.88 7.45 -14.62
C ASP A 303 11.45 7.19 -15.13
N ASP A 304 10.70 6.30 -14.49
CA ASP A 304 9.29 6.12 -14.82
C ASP A 304 8.49 7.41 -14.57
N TRP A 305 8.76 8.12 -13.48
CA TRP A 305 8.11 9.40 -13.19
C TRP A 305 8.37 10.42 -14.30
N LYS A 306 9.62 10.57 -14.73
CA LYS A 306 9.99 11.44 -15.87
C LYS A 306 9.22 11.04 -17.12
N TYR A 307 9.14 9.74 -17.42
CA TYR A 307 8.42 9.25 -18.59
C TYR A 307 6.93 9.63 -18.57
N PHE A 308 6.24 9.56 -17.44
CA PHE A 308 4.80 9.91 -17.39
C PHE A 308 4.56 11.42 -17.21
N ALA A 309 5.34 12.09 -16.36
CA ALA A 309 5.05 13.44 -15.89
C ALA A 309 5.65 14.55 -16.76
N THR A 310 6.77 14.32 -17.44
CA THR A 310 7.51 15.38 -18.15
C THR A 310 7.56 15.13 -19.66
N ASP A 311 8.05 16.11 -20.41
CA ASP A 311 8.44 16.01 -21.82
C ASP A 311 9.97 15.90 -21.99
N SER A 312 10.65 15.30 -21.01
CA SER A 312 12.10 15.09 -21.08
C SER A 312 12.45 14.16 -22.24
N GLU A 313 13.53 14.48 -22.96
CA GLU A 313 14.18 13.53 -23.86
C GLU A 313 14.94 12.50 -23.02
N MET A 314 14.68 11.22 -23.29
CA MET A 314 15.17 10.09 -22.51
C MET A 314 15.75 9.01 -23.43
N THR A 315 16.55 8.13 -22.87
CA THR A 315 17.11 6.96 -23.55
C THR A 315 16.83 5.70 -22.74
N SER A 316 16.63 4.57 -23.41
CA SER A 316 16.47 3.27 -22.76
C SER A 316 17.48 2.28 -23.33
N GLU A 317 18.24 1.66 -22.43
CA GLU A 317 19.11 0.53 -22.77
C GLU A 317 18.29 -0.75 -23.03
N LEU A 318 17.03 -0.79 -22.59
CA LEU A 318 16.15 -1.95 -22.73
C LEU A 318 15.61 -2.15 -24.16
N PHE A 319 15.74 -1.16 -25.05
CA PHE A 319 15.49 -1.32 -26.49
C PHE A 319 16.45 -0.50 -27.36
N GLU A 320 17.51 0.04 -26.76
CA GLU A 320 18.55 0.85 -27.41
C GLU A 320 17.99 1.99 -28.28
N GLY A 321 17.27 2.93 -27.65
CA GLY A 321 16.68 4.06 -28.38
C GLY A 321 16.37 5.28 -27.51
N SER A 322 16.06 6.38 -28.17
CA SER A 322 15.58 7.62 -27.54
C SER A 322 14.07 7.78 -27.67
N PHE A 323 13.46 8.43 -26.69
CA PHE A 323 12.03 8.72 -26.64
C PHE A 323 11.78 9.95 -25.77
N THR A 324 10.66 10.65 -26.02
CA THR A 324 10.25 11.79 -25.20
C THR A 324 9.19 11.36 -24.19
N GLY A 325 9.33 11.78 -22.93
CA GLY A 325 8.31 11.61 -21.89
C GLY A 325 6.94 12.17 -22.31
N LEU A 326 5.86 11.64 -21.75
CA LEU A 326 4.48 11.85 -22.19
C LEU A 326 3.87 13.18 -21.76
N LYS A 327 4.41 13.84 -20.73
CA LYS A 327 3.88 15.09 -20.16
C LYS A 327 2.37 15.01 -19.93
N LEU A 328 1.93 14.01 -19.17
CA LEU A 328 0.51 13.79 -18.89
C LEU A 328 -0.06 14.89 -17.97
N PRO A 329 -1.36 15.23 -18.07
CA PRO A 329 -1.99 16.13 -17.11
C PRO A 329 -1.83 15.60 -15.67
N GLY A 330 -1.68 16.48 -14.69
CA GLY A 330 -1.46 16.09 -13.29
C GLY A 330 -2.51 15.12 -12.75
N GLU A 331 -3.78 15.31 -13.09
CA GLU A 331 -4.87 14.40 -12.72
C GLU A 331 -4.68 12.97 -13.26
N VAL A 332 -4.09 12.82 -14.45
CA VAL A 332 -3.81 11.51 -15.06
C VAL A 332 -2.64 10.85 -14.34
N VAL A 333 -1.61 11.62 -14.00
CA VAL A 333 -0.46 11.15 -13.20
C VAL A 333 -0.92 10.71 -11.82
N ASP A 334 -1.76 11.50 -11.14
CA ASP A 334 -2.35 11.16 -9.84
C ASP A 334 -3.14 9.85 -9.90
N LYS A 335 -3.93 9.64 -10.95
CA LYS A 335 -4.67 8.38 -11.13
C LYS A 335 -3.76 7.18 -11.30
N ILE A 336 -2.77 7.28 -12.19
CA ILE A 336 -1.81 6.22 -12.47
C ILE A 336 -1.02 5.84 -11.22
N TYR A 337 -0.45 6.84 -10.54
CA TYR A 337 0.43 6.62 -9.39
C TYR A 337 -0.32 6.40 -8.08
N ARG A 338 -1.60 6.74 -7.95
CA ARG A 338 -2.28 6.68 -6.64
C ARG A 338 -3.74 6.29 -6.73
N GLU A 339 -4.57 7.07 -7.40
CA GLU A 339 -6.02 6.94 -7.22
C GLU A 339 -6.57 5.62 -7.75
N ASN A 340 -5.99 5.09 -8.82
CA ASN A 340 -6.41 3.81 -9.37
C ASN A 340 -6.05 2.66 -8.44
N ALA A 341 -4.84 2.64 -7.86
CA ALA A 341 -4.48 1.62 -6.89
C ALA A 341 -5.43 1.66 -5.67
N VAL A 342 -5.74 2.86 -5.14
CA VAL A 342 -6.72 3.03 -4.06
C VAL A 342 -8.10 2.47 -4.46
N LYS A 343 -8.59 2.82 -5.65
CA LYS A 343 -9.91 2.41 -6.15
C LYS A 343 -10.00 0.91 -6.41
N TRP A 344 -9.06 0.36 -7.18
CA TRP A 344 -9.12 -1.01 -7.70
C TRP A 344 -8.78 -2.04 -6.64
N TYR A 345 -7.84 -1.75 -5.75
CA TYR A 345 -7.56 -2.58 -4.58
C TYR A 345 -8.46 -2.30 -3.38
N LYS A 346 -9.35 -1.30 -3.49
CA LYS A 346 -10.22 -0.83 -2.39
C LYS A 346 -9.41 -0.57 -1.12
N LEU A 347 -8.26 0.08 -1.28
CA LEU A 347 -7.40 0.39 -0.15
C LEU A 347 -8.20 1.24 0.84
N PRO A 348 -8.01 1.05 2.15
CA PRO A 348 -8.68 1.83 3.20
C PRO A 348 -8.15 3.28 3.29
N VAL A 349 -7.76 3.85 2.15
CA VAL A 349 -7.22 5.18 1.97
C VAL A 349 -8.37 6.08 1.53
N ASN A 350 -9.04 6.73 2.48
CA ASN A 350 -10.10 7.69 2.15
C ASN A 350 -9.53 8.85 1.31
N LYS A 351 -10.22 9.20 0.22
CA LYS A 351 -9.87 10.27 -0.73
C LYS A 351 -9.87 11.71 -0.16
N GLU A 352 -10.00 11.90 1.16
CA GLU A 352 -9.89 13.20 1.82
C GLU A 352 -8.92 13.20 3.02
N LEU A 353 -8.23 12.09 3.27
CA LEU A 353 -7.17 11.99 4.27
C LEU A 353 -5.86 11.77 3.53
N ALA A 354 -5.30 12.86 3.00
CA ALA A 354 -3.89 12.91 2.64
C ALA A 354 -3.05 12.70 3.92
N PHE A 355 -2.82 11.42 4.23
CA PHE A 355 -1.78 10.82 5.07
C PHE A 355 -1.06 11.75 6.06
N HIS A 356 -1.83 12.37 6.95
CA HIS A 356 -1.36 12.70 8.29
C HIS A 356 -1.80 11.58 9.20
N ASN A 357 -0.80 10.82 9.69
CA ASN A 357 -0.87 9.90 10.83
C ASN A 357 -2.07 8.95 10.84
N TRP A 358 -1.91 7.78 10.21
CA TRP A 358 -2.85 6.68 10.38
C TRP A 358 -2.62 6.01 11.75
N ALA A 359 -3.15 6.64 12.79
CA ALA A 359 -3.67 5.89 13.92
C ALA A 359 -5.06 5.38 13.55
N PRO A 360 -5.48 4.18 13.99
CA PRO A 360 -6.87 3.75 13.85
C PRO A 360 -7.74 4.83 14.48
N SER A 361 -8.61 5.47 13.70
CA SER A 361 -9.54 6.48 14.22
C SER A 361 -10.36 5.82 15.31
N PRO A 362 -10.09 6.09 16.60
CA PRO A 362 -10.81 5.39 17.63
C PRO A 362 -12.23 5.97 17.60
N PRO A 363 -13.28 5.12 17.63
CA PRO A 363 -14.63 5.62 17.67
C PRO A 363 -14.80 6.51 18.92
N MET A 364 -15.60 7.58 18.77
CA MET A 364 -15.97 8.63 19.75
C MET A 364 -15.44 8.47 21.19
N LEU A 365 -14.86 9.53 21.76
CA LEU A 365 -14.46 9.62 23.17
C LEU A 365 -15.64 9.28 24.10
N PRO A 366 -15.68 8.11 24.77
CA PRO A 366 -16.77 7.72 25.65
C PRO A 366 -16.53 8.31 27.06
N LEU A 367 -16.33 9.62 27.11
CA LEU A 367 -16.09 10.43 28.30
C LEU A 367 -17.39 11.10 28.76
N GLY A 368 -17.44 11.54 30.01
CA GLY A 368 -18.62 12.18 30.59
C GLY A 368 -19.81 11.24 30.76
N ARG A 369 -21.03 11.78 30.65
CA ARG A 369 -22.26 11.00 30.80
C ARG A 369 -22.68 10.40 29.46
N ILE A 370 -22.69 9.07 29.36
CA ILE A 370 -22.99 8.32 28.14
C ILE A 370 -24.28 7.50 28.28
N GLY A 371 -24.85 7.08 27.14
CA GLY A 371 -25.97 6.14 27.12
C GLY A 371 -27.35 6.71 27.44
N ILE A 372 -27.56 8.04 27.33
CA ILE A 372 -28.85 8.69 27.63
C ILE A 372 -30.02 8.11 26.80
N ARG A 373 -29.73 7.67 25.56
CA ARG A 373 -30.69 7.03 24.65
C ARG A 373 -30.09 5.82 23.93
N ALA A 374 -29.20 5.08 24.59
CA ALA A 374 -28.58 3.92 23.96
C ALA A 374 -29.62 2.81 23.73
N GLU A 375 -29.50 2.11 22.59
CA GLU A 375 -30.30 0.90 22.30
C GLU A 375 -30.08 -0.19 23.36
N ARG A 376 -28.86 -0.24 23.93
CA ARG A 376 -28.45 -1.15 24.99
C ARG A 376 -27.71 -0.42 26.10
N GLY A 377 -28.04 -0.75 27.35
CA GLY A 377 -27.44 -0.15 28.56
C GLY A 377 -28.27 0.99 29.14
N GLN A 378 -27.92 1.40 30.36
CA GLN A 378 -28.56 2.51 31.08
C GLN A 378 -27.65 3.75 31.08
N PRO A 379 -28.22 4.96 31.17
CA PRO A 379 -27.44 6.20 31.27
C PRO A 379 -26.48 6.15 32.46
N ARG A 380 -25.20 6.43 32.24
CA ARG A 380 -24.16 6.39 33.28
C ARG A 380 -23.01 7.34 32.98
N MET A 381 -22.17 7.61 33.98
CA MET A 381 -20.85 8.17 33.74
C MET A 381 -19.93 7.14 33.08
N SER A 382 -18.88 7.63 32.42
CA SER A 382 -17.81 6.78 31.91
C SER A 382 -17.29 5.83 33.01
N GLY A 383 -16.96 4.61 32.61
CA GLY A 383 -16.47 3.58 33.53
C GLY A 383 -14.96 3.64 33.72
N PHE A 384 -14.28 4.48 32.96
CA PHE A 384 -12.84 4.67 33.04
C PHE A 384 -12.45 5.40 34.32
N THR A 385 -11.38 4.92 34.95
CA THR A 385 -10.63 5.64 35.98
C THR A 385 -10.09 6.97 35.43
N LYS A 386 -9.68 7.88 36.31
CA LYS A 386 -9.11 9.16 35.87
C LYS A 386 -7.84 8.96 35.03
N ASP A 387 -7.01 7.99 35.42
CA ASP A 387 -5.77 7.64 34.70
C ASP A 387 -6.08 7.11 33.29
N GLU A 388 -7.05 6.20 33.15
CA GLU A 388 -7.50 5.72 31.83
C GLU A 388 -8.10 6.85 30.96
N GLN A 389 -8.79 7.83 31.56
CA GLN A 389 -9.30 8.99 30.83
C GLN A 389 -8.19 9.93 30.36
N TYR A 390 -7.15 10.16 31.19
CA TYR A 390 -5.94 10.86 30.75
C TYR A 390 -5.22 10.11 29.64
N THR A 391 -5.11 8.77 29.74
CA THR A 391 -4.55 7.91 28.70
C THR A 391 -5.30 8.07 27.39
N LEU A 392 -6.63 7.97 27.41
CA LEU A 392 -7.45 8.12 26.22
C LEU A 392 -7.25 9.50 25.57
N MET A 393 -7.34 10.58 26.34
CA MET A 393 -7.24 11.93 25.80
C MET A 393 -5.80 12.26 25.34
N THR A 394 -4.78 11.78 26.06
CA THR A 394 -3.37 11.91 25.65
C THR A 394 -3.12 11.18 24.33
N LEU A 395 -3.65 9.97 24.19
CA LEU A 395 -3.53 9.16 22.98
C LEU A 395 -4.19 9.85 21.78
N PHE A 396 -5.44 10.31 21.94
CA PHE A 396 -6.13 11.04 20.88
C PHE A 396 -5.42 12.35 20.52
N ALA A 397 -4.85 13.04 21.50
CA ALA A 397 -4.12 14.27 21.25
C ALA A 397 -2.82 14.03 20.48
N ILE A 398 -1.98 13.11 20.94
CA ILE A 398 -0.69 12.82 20.29
C ILE A 398 -0.87 12.10 18.95
N PHE A 399 -2.00 11.43 18.70
CA PHE A 399 -2.31 10.83 17.40
C PHE A 399 -2.92 11.82 16.40
N ARG A 400 -3.32 13.00 16.85
CA ARG A 400 -4.15 13.95 16.09
C ARG A 400 -5.48 13.36 15.63
N SER A 401 -6.06 12.44 16.42
CA SER A 401 -7.37 11.86 16.14
C SER A 401 -8.47 12.92 16.22
N PRO A 402 -9.54 12.82 15.41
CA PRO A 402 -10.73 13.64 15.59
C PRO A 402 -11.29 13.50 17.01
N LEU A 403 -11.45 14.62 17.72
CA LEU A 403 -11.97 14.65 19.09
C LEU A 403 -13.51 14.62 19.08
N MET A 404 -14.08 13.53 18.58
CA MET A 404 -15.53 13.33 18.59
C MET A 404 -16.00 12.94 19.99
N PHE A 405 -16.70 13.83 20.68
CA PHE A 405 -17.19 13.59 22.04
C PHE A 405 -18.46 12.72 22.02
N GLY A 406 -18.43 11.57 22.70
CA GLY A 406 -19.54 10.62 22.77
C GLY A 406 -20.49 10.82 23.96
N GLY A 407 -20.12 11.68 24.92
CA GLY A 407 -20.94 11.99 26.08
C GLY A 407 -21.96 13.12 25.85
N ASN A 408 -22.86 13.29 26.80
CA ASN A 408 -23.78 14.42 26.84
C ASN A 408 -23.08 15.66 27.42
N LEU A 409 -22.68 16.59 26.55
CA LEU A 409 -21.92 17.79 26.93
C LEU A 409 -22.49 18.60 28.10
N PRO A 410 -23.82 18.87 28.19
CA PRO A 410 -24.39 19.63 29.31
C PRO A 410 -24.24 18.95 30.68
N ASP A 411 -24.06 17.63 30.71
CA ASP A 411 -23.97 16.83 31.93
C ASP A 411 -22.51 16.53 32.34
N ASN A 412 -21.52 17.19 31.72
CA ASN A 412 -20.11 16.94 32.04
C ASN A 412 -19.76 17.37 33.46
N ASP A 413 -19.02 16.52 34.17
CA ASP A 413 -18.37 16.90 35.41
C ASP A 413 -17.15 17.79 35.17
N GLU A 414 -16.67 18.46 36.22
CA GLU A 414 -15.54 19.39 36.14
C GLU A 414 -14.27 18.69 35.62
N PHE A 415 -14.07 17.42 35.97
CA PHE A 415 -12.89 16.67 35.55
C PHE A 415 -12.92 16.42 34.04
N THR A 416 -13.99 15.84 33.52
CA THR A 416 -14.20 15.59 32.08
C THR A 416 -14.10 16.89 31.29
N LEU A 417 -14.73 17.96 31.79
CA LEU A 417 -14.67 19.27 31.16
C LEU A 417 -13.23 19.78 31.09
N SER A 418 -12.44 19.62 32.16
CA SER A 418 -11.04 20.01 32.16
C SER A 418 -10.18 19.22 31.16
N LEU A 419 -10.49 17.93 30.93
CA LEU A 419 -9.82 17.13 29.90
C LEU A 419 -10.06 17.68 28.49
N ILE A 420 -11.33 17.91 28.12
CA ILE A 420 -11.70 18.27 26.75
C ILE A 420 -11.49 19.75 26.42
N THR A 421 -11.19 20.59 27.42
CA THR A 421 -10.92 22.03 27.26
C THR A 421 -9.46 22.42 27.52
N ASN A 422 -8.57 21.47 27.85
CA ASN A 422 -7.17 21.76 28.12
C ASN A 422 -6.46 22.27 26.84
N LYS A 423 -6.19 23.59 26.79
CA LYS A 423 -5.60 24.25 25.62
C LYS A 423 -4.23 23.71 25.24
N ASN A 424 -3.41 23.29 26.20
CA ASN A 424 -2.07 22.78 25.94
C ASN A 424 -2.13 21.43 25.23
N VAL A 425 -3.00 20.53 25.71
CA VAL A 425 -3.24 19.21 25.11
C VAL A 425 -3.91 19.35 23.74
N LEU A 426 -4.91 20.22 23.62
CA LEU A 426 -5.57 20.52 22.35
C LEU A 426 -4.60 21.11 21.32
N LYS A 427 -3.61 21.91 21.75
CA LYS A 427 -2.56 22.43 20.85
C LYS A 427 -1.79 21.28 20.19
N VAL A 428 -1.45 20.23 20.94
CA VAL A 428 -0.80 19.03 20.36
C VAL A 428 -1.69 18.43 19.28
N ASN A 429 -2.95 18.14 19.59
CA ASN A 429 -3.89 17.55 18.61
C ASN A 429 -4.05 18.39 17.34
N GLN A 430 -4.11 19.70 17.48
CA GLN A 430 -4.45 20.61 16.38
C GLN A 430 -3.23 21.07 15.59
N GLN A 431 -2.06 21.19 16.21
CA GLN A 431 -0.91 21.92 15.64
C GLN A 431 0.39 21.11 15.56
N SER A 432 0.51 19.96 16.23
CA SER A 432 1.75 19.16 16.15
C SER A 432 1.97 18.52 14.77
N THR A 433 3.21 18.20 14.44
CA THR A 433 3.56 17.44 13.24
C THR A 433 4.48 16.27 13.60
N ASN A 434 4.77 15.38 12.64
CA ASN A 434 5.71 14.27 12.83
C ASN A 434 5.38 13.34 14.02
N ASN A 435 4.07 13.13 14.28
CA ASN A 435 3.63 12.30 15.39
C ASN A 435 3.90 10.82 15.09
N ARG A 436 4.64 10.16 15.97
CA ARG A 436 5.02 8.76 15.80
C ARG A 436 5.31 8.08 17.13
N GLN A 437 5.19 6.77 17.16
CA GLN A 437 5.70 5.98 18.28
C GLN A 437 7.23 6.15 18.35
N LEU A 438 7.73 6.44 19.54
CA LEU A 438 9.16 6.54 19.81
C LEU A 438 9.73 5.15 20.17
N PHE A 439 9.08 4.47 21.11
CA PHE A 439 9.37 3.08 21.45
C PHE A 439 8.15 2.41 22.07
N ARG A 440 8.19 1.08 22.12
CA ARG A 440 7.36 0.24 22.97
C ARG A 440 8.23 -0.87 23.55
N GLU A 441 8.34 -0.90 24.86
CA GLU A 441 9.04 -1.91 25.63
C GLU A 441 8.00 -2.57 26.53
N ASP A 442 7.51 -3.74 26.09
CA ASP A 442 6.35 -4.42 26.68
C ASP A 442 5.12 -3.50 26.78
N ASP A 443 4.73 -3.16 28.01
CA ASP A 443 3.59 -2.30 28.35
C ASP A 443 3.99 -0.84 28.62
N LEU A 444 5.27 -0.48 28.42
CA LEU A 444 5.75 0.90 28.51
C LEU A 444 5.88 1.48 27.11
N ILE A 445 5.15 2.57 26.86
CA ILE A 445 5.02 3.14 25.52
C ILE A 445 5.39 4.62 25.56
N ALA A 446 6.19 5.06 24.59
CA ALA A 446 6.45 6.49 24.38
C ALA A 446 6.10 6.89 22.94
N TRP A 447 5.49 8.07 22.79
CA TRP A 447 5.22 8.73 21.52
C TRP A 447 5.86 10.11 21.50
N THR A 448 6.19 10.59 20.31
CA THR A 448 6.73 11.93 20.13
C THR A 448 6.08 12.65 18.94
N ALA A 449 6.09 13.98 18.99
CA ALA A 449 5.69 14.86 17.91
C ALA A 449 6.47 16.18 18.01
N ASP A 450 6.37 17.02 16.99
CA ASP A 450 7.09 18.29 16.89
C ASP A 450 6.11 19.47 17.04
N ASP A 451 6.54 20.55 17.71
CA ASP A 451 5.90 21.86 17.61
C ASP A 451 6.49 22.60 16.40
N PRO A 452 5.79 22.68 15.25
CA PRO A 452 6.35 23.29 14.04
C PRO A 452 6.63 24.79 14.19
N GLN A 453 6.10 25.45 15.23
CA GLN A 453 6.32 26.88 15.45
C GLN A 453 7.62 27.17 16.20
N THR A 454 8.04 26.28 17.09
CA THR A 454 9.18 26.52 18.00
C THR A 454 10.32 25.53 17.81
N GLY A 455 10.05 24.35 17.25
CA GLY A 455 11.00 23.25 17.15
C GLY A 455 11.04 22.33 18.36
N ASP A 456 10.32 22.68 19.44
CA ASP A 456 10.18 21.88 20.67
C ASP A 456 9.61 20.49 20.38
N LYS A 457 9.92 19.53 21.26
CA LYS A 457 9.39 18.17 21.17
C LYS A 457 8.22 17.96 22.13
N TYR A 458 7.13 17.39 21.63
CA TYR A 458 6.10 16.77 22.45
C TYR A 458 6.47 15.32 22.74
N VAL A 459 6.23 14.88 23.98
CA VAL A 459 6.46 13.50 24.42
C VAL A 459 5.26 13.02 25.22
N ALA A 460 4.64 11.93 24.78
CA ALA A 460 3.59 11.23 25.52
C ALA A 460 4.13 9.91 26.06
N LEU A 461 3.91 9.63 27.34
CA LEU A 461 4.32 8.41 28.02
C LEU A 461 3.07 7.66 28.49
N PHE A 462 3.03 6.34 28.33
CA PHE A 462 1.89 5.51 28.71
C PHE A 462 2.36 4.27 29.48
N ASN A 463 1.76 4.02 30.64
CA ASN A 463 1.85 2.76 31.36
C ASN A 463 0.62 1.91 31.01
N ALA A 464 0.77 0.91 30.14
CA ALA A 464 -0.31 -0.01 29.78
C ALA A 464 -0.41 -1.22 30.74
N SER A 465 0.48 -1.32 31.73
CA SER A 465 0.56 -2.47 32.63
C SER A 465 -0.40 -2.35 33.83
N ASP A 466 -0.64 -3.49 34.48
CA ASP A 466 -1.36 -3.59 35.75
C ASP A 466 -0.49 -3.20 36.97
N LEU A 467 0.75 -2.75 36.76
CA LEU A 467 1.64 -2.36 37.85
C LEU A 467 1.18 -1.04 38.48
N PRO A 468 1.08 -0.94 39.83
CA PRO A 468 0.52 0.23 40.51
C PRO A 468 1.13 1.55 40.08
N GLU A 469 2.46 1.58 39.93
CA GLU A 469 3.23 2.71 39.45
C GLU A 469 4.53 2.18 38.82
N ILE A 470 4.95 2.75 37.69
CA ILE A 470 6.20 2.40 37.01
C ILE A 470 6.87 3.62 36.37
N GLU A 471 8.20 3.67 36.43
CA GLU A 471 8.98 4.72 35.78
C GLU A 471 9.16 4.44 34.29
N ILE A 472 8.88 5.45 33.46
CA ILE A 472 9.15 5.45 32.02
C ILE A 472 10.16 6.54 31.72
N SER A 473 11.19 6.20 30.96
CA SER A 473 12.30 7.10 30.62
C SER A 473 12.42 7.31 29.11
N VAL A 474 12.73 8.53 28.70
CA VAL A 474 13.06 8.90 27.32
C VAL A 474 14.43 9.57 27.31
N ARG A 475 15.33 9.07 26.45
CA ARG A 475 16.62 9.71 26.22
C ARG A 475 16.47 10.81 25.17
N PHE A 476 17.04 11.98 25.42
CA PHE A 476 17.00 13.12 24.49
C PHE A 476 17.62 12.79 23.13
N GLY A 477 18.64 11.94 23.09
CA GLY A 477 19.20 11.43 21.84
C GLY A 477 18.19 10.70 20.95
N GLN A 478 17.18 10.01 21.52
CA GLN A 478 16.10 9.36 20.75
C GLN A 478 15.19 10.39 20.06
N LEU A 479 15.14 11.61 20.59
CA LEU A 479 14.39 12.75 20.06
C LEU A 479 15.22 13.64 19.13
N GLY A 480 16.50 13.30 18.91
CA GLY A 480 17.45 14.15 18.19
C GLY A 480 17.87 15.40 18.96
N LEU A 481 17.75 15.38 20.30
CA LEU A 481 18.12 16.47 21.19
C LEU A 481 19.43 16.14 21.93
N THR A 482 20.16 17.18 22.33
CA THR A 482 21.42 17.07 23.08
C THR A 482 21.50 18.14 24.16
N GLY A 483 22.01 17.79 25.34
CA GLY A 483 22.25 18.74 26.42
C GLY A 483 21.08 18.83 27.41
N THR A 484 20.89 20.02 27.96
CA THR A 484 19.97 20.28 29.07
C THR A 484 18.70 20.96 28.55
N HIS A 485 17.54 20.40 28.87
CA HIS A 485 16.25 20.88 28.41
C HIS A 485 15.28 21.05 29.58
N THR A 486 14.45 22.08 29.50
CA THR A 486 13.34 22.30 30.41
C THR A 486 12.12 21.54 29.90
N VAL A 487 11.41 20.84 30.80
CA VAL A 487 10.24 20.03 30.47
C VAL A 487 9.01 20.59 31.15
N THR A 488 7.94 20.80 30.39
CA THR A 488 6.64 21.26 30.87
C THR A 488 5.62 20.13 30.80
N ASP A 489 4.87 19.90 31.87
CA ASP A 489 3.73 19.00 31.89
C ASP A 489 2.51 19.72 31.28
N LEU A 490 1.97 19.20 30.17
CA LEU A 490 0.90 19.85 29.43
C LEU A 490 -0.47 19.72 30.11
N TRP A 491 -0.67 18.68 30.92
CA TRP A 491 -1.91 18.50 31.66
C TRP A 491 -2.05 19.54 32.76
N THR A 492 -0.97 19.81 33.49
CA THR A 492 -0.96 20.80 34.58
C THR A 492 -0.55 22.20 34.14
N GLY A 493 0.14 22.32 33.01
CA GLY A 493 0.76 23.56 32.52
C GLY A 493 1.97 24.03 33.35
N LYS A 494 2.50 23.19 34.24
CA LYS A 494 3.62 23.52 35.12
C LYS A 494 4.94 22.96 34.58
N GLU A 495 6.03 23.66 34.88
CA GLU A 495 7.37 23.13 34.67
C GLU A 495 7.56 21.87 35.52
N ALA A 496 7.89 20.78 34.85
CA ALA A 496 8.17 19.48 35.44
C ALA A 496 9.63 19.39 35.94
N GLY A 497 10.51 20.25 35.40
CA GLY A 497 11.89 20.43 35.82
C GLY A 497 12.83 20.59 34.63
N THR A 498 14.12 20.69 34.93
CA THR A 498 15.21 20.74 33.93
C THR A 498 16.03 19.46 34.01
N PHE A 499 16.25 18.82 32.87
CA PHE A 499 16.86 17.50 32.76
C PHE A 499 18.02 17.52 31.77
N THR A 500 18.99 16.63 31.96
CA THR A 500 20.13 16.46 31.05
C THR A 500 20.13 15.02 30.56
N ASP A 501 20.22 14.84 29.24
CA ASP A 501 20.26 13.57 28.49
C ASP A 501 19.03 12.65 28.61
N VAL A 502 18.33 12.62 29.74
CA VAL A 502 17.21 11.70 30.02
C VAL A 502 16.11 12.43 30.80
N PHE A 503 14.86 12.21 30.38
CA PHE A 503 13.66 12.60 31.12
C PHE A 503 12.89 11.35 31.55
N SER A 504 12.52 11.26 32.84
CA SER A 504 11.76 10.13 33.39
C SER A 504 10.57 10.57 34.23
N ARG A 505 9.50 9.76 34.20
CA ARG A 505 8.29 9.95 35.01
C ARG A 505 7.71 8.62 35.48
N SER A 506 7.30 8.58 36.74
CA SER A 506 6.47 7.52 37.29
C SER A 506 5.01 7.75 36.91
N LEU A 507 4.36 6.72 36.37
CA LEU A 507 2.95 6.75 35.98
C LEU A 507 2.21 5.61 36.67
N ASN A 508 1.01 5.91 37.17
CA ASN A 508 0.10 4.91 37.73
C ASN A 508 -0.28 3.84 36.69
N SER A 509 -0.81 2.70 37.14
CA SER A 509 -1.42 1.69 36.28
C SER A 509 -2.41 2.31 35.30
N HIS A 510 -2.30 1.97 34.02
CA HIS A 510 -3.11 2.50 32.92
C HIS A 510 -3.05 4.03 32.74
N GLY A 511 -2.08 4.70 33.36
CA GLY A 511 -1.91 6.16 33.32
C GLY A 511 -1.05 6.65 32.15
N ALA A 512 -1.16 7.96 31.89
CA ALA A 512 -0.39 8.64 30.86
C ALA A 512 0.09 10.02 31.30
N GLY A 513 1.22 10.44 30.74
CA GLY A 513 1.75 11.79 30.84
C GLY A 513 1.95 12.40 29.45
N LEU A 514 1.78 13.73 29.34
CA LEU A 514 2.03 14.47 28.11
C LEU A 514 2.87 15.70 28.42
N TYR A 515 4.02 15.81 27.76
CA TYR A 515 5.07 16.75 28.08
C TYR A 515 5.53 17.52 26.84
N LYS A 516 6.03 18.73 27.05
CA LYS A 516 6.77 19.51 26.04
C LYS A 516 8.19 19.74 26.53
N ILE A 517 9.16 19.46 25.67
CA ILE A 517 10.59 19.61 25.91
C ILE A 517 11.06 20.80 25.08
N HIS A 518 11.57 21.82 25.78
CA HIS A 518 12.00 23.11 25.22
C HIS A 518 13.46 23.12 24.80
#